data_AF-V5H007-F1
#
_entry.id   AF-V5H007-F1
#
_cell.length_a   1.000
_cell.length_b   1.000
_cell.length_c   1.000
_cell.angle_alpha   90.00
_cell.angle_beta   90.00
_cell.angle_gamma   90.00
#
_symmetry.space_group_name_H-M   'P 1'
#
loop_
_entity.id
_entity.type
_entity.pdbx_description
1 polymer ?
#
loop_
_entity_poly.entity_id
_entity_poly.type
_entity_poly.pdbx_seq_one_letter_code
_entity_poly.pdbx_strand_id
1 'polypeptide(L)'
;MGDKGDAETFDDAVEERVINEEYKIWKKNTPFLYDLVMTHALEWPSLTAQWLPDVTRPDGKDHSIHRLILGTHTSDEQNHLLIASLQLPNEDAQFDASHYDNEKGEFG
;
A
#
# COMPACT_ATOMS: atom_id res chain seq x y z
N MET A 1 19.75 31.05 -20.56
CA MET A 1 19.78 29.64 -20.12
C MET A 1 19.01 29.43 -18.80
N GLY A 2 17.98 30.22 -18.49
CA GLY A 2 17.32 30.24 -17.17
C GLY A 2 15.80 30.13 -17.20
N ASP A 3 15.23 29.53 -18.25
CA ASP A 3 13.76 29.47 -18.47
C ASP A 3 13.20 28.03 -18.44
N LYS A 4 14.08 27.01 -18.51
CA LYS A 4 13.65 25.60 -18.51
C LYS A 4 13.31 25.06 -17.11
N GLY A 5 14.06 25.45 -16.08
CA GLY A 5 13.86 24.94 -14.72
C GLY A 5 12.58 25.44 -14.05
N ASP A 6 12.12 26.66 -14.38
CA ASP A 6 10.87 27.21 -13.85
C ASP A 6 9.63 26.61 -14.52
N ALA A 7 9.76 26.17 -15.78
CA ALA A 7 8.69 25.46 -16.49
C ALA A 7 8.55 24.01 -16.01
N GLU A 8 9.66 23.31 -15.78
CA GLU A 8 9.67 21.92 -15.25
C GLU A 8 9.08 21.87 -13.83
N THR A 9 9.44 22.80 -12.95
CA THR A 9 8.90 22.86 -11.58
C THR A 9 7.40 23.21 -11.51
N PHE A 10 6.89 23.98 -12.48
CA PHE A 10 5.47 24.26 -12.60
C PHE A 10 4.68 23.03 -13.07
N ASP A 11 5.24 22.24 -13.99
CA ASP A 11 4.62 21.00 -14.49
C ASP A 11 4.51 19.95 -13.37
N ASP A 12 5.59 19.74 -12.61
CA ASP A 12 5.62 18.83 -11.46
C ASP A 12 4.55 19.18 -10.41
N ALA A 13 4.36 20.47 -10.12
CA ALA A 13 3.38 20.92 -9.13
C ALA A 13 1.93 20.74 -9.59
N VAL A 14 1.67 20.80 -10.91
CA VAL A 14 0.35 20.51 -11.47
C VAL A 14 0.12 18.99 -11.44
N GLU A 15 1.11 18.20 -11.83
CA GLU A 15 1.04 16.74 -11.79
C GLU A 15 0.79 16.22 -10.37
N GLU A 16 1.51 16.73 -9.36
CA GLU A 16 1.33 16.34 -7.96
C GLU A 16 -0.09 16.63 -7.45
N ARG A 17 -0.70 17.74 -7.91
CA ARG A 17 -2.10 18.06 -7.56
C ARG A 17 -3.07 17.04 -8.17
N VAL A 18 -2.88 16.69 -9.43
CA VAL A 18 -3.70 15.70 -10.12
C VAL A 18 -3.59 14.34 -9.43
N ILE A 19 -2.36 13.88 -9.16
CA ILE A 19 -2.10 12.62 -8.43
C ILE A 19 -2.84 12.60 -7.09
N ASN A 20 -2.77 13.69 -6.32
CA ASN A 20 -3.44 13.79 -5.02
C ASN A 20 -4.98 13.77 -5.13
N GLU A 21 -5.57 14.40 -6.14
CA GLU A 21 -7.01 14.39 -6.37
C GLU A 21 -7.50 12.99 -6.80
N GLU A 22 -6.80 12.37 -7.75
CA GLU A 22 -7.12 11.02 -8.21
C GLU A 22 -6.98 9.99 -7.09
N TYR A 23 -5.93 10.08 -6.27
CA TYR A 23 -5.75 9.22 -5.10
C TYR A 23 -6.91 9.34 -4.10
N LYS A 24 -7.40 10.56 -3.84
CA LYS A 24 -8.54 10.77 -2.94
C LYS A 24 -9.83 10.17 -3.48
N ILE A 25 -10.07 10.29 -4.78
CA ILE A 25 -11.24 9.68 -5.43
C ILE A 25 -11.13 8.15 -5.37
N TRP A 26 -9.96 7.59 -5.73
CA TRP A 26 -9.69 6.16 -5.62
C TRP A 26 -9.94 5.66 -4.20
N LYS A 27 -9.37 6.33 -3.18
CA LYS A 27 -9.53 5.95 -1.76
C LYS A 27 -10.99 5.91 -1.32
N LYS A 28 -11.82 6.86 -1.75
CA LYS A 28 -13.26 6.85 -1.46
C LYS A 28 -13.99 5.67 -2.13
N ASN A 29 -13.49 5.22 -3.27
CA ASN A 29 -14.10 4.14 -4.03
C ASN A 29 -13.57 2.75 -3.66
N THR A 30 -12.49 2.63 -2.86
CA THR A 30 -11.90 1.31 -2.55
C THR A 30 -12.88 0.28 -1.98
N PRO A 31 -13.88 0.63 -1.13
CA PRO A 31 -14.83 -0.38 -0.63
C PRO A 31 -15.73 -0.99 -1.72
N PHE A 32 -15.88 -0.32 -2.85
CA PHE A 32 -16.65 -0.82 -4.00
C PHE A 32 -15.78 -1.56 -5.01
N LEU A 33 -14.45 -1.40 -4.94
CA LEU A 33 -13.51 -1.89 -5.94
C LEU A 33 -12.72 -3.12 -5.48
N TYR A 34 -12.50 -3.29 -4.18
CA TYR A 34 -11.61 -4.32 -3.65
C TYR A 34 -12.22 -4.97 -2.40
N ASP A 35 -12.06 -6.29 -2.28
CA ASP A 35 -12.40 -7.01 -1.05
C ASP A 35 -11.35 -6.79 0.07
N LEU A 36 -10.10 -6.49 -0.32
CA LEU A 36 -9.01 -6.21 0.61
C LEU A 36 -8.05 -5.17 0.01
N VAL A 37 -7.74 -4.15 0.81
CA VAL A 37 -6.64 -3.22 0.54
C VAL A 37 -5.79 -3.11 1.80
N MET A 38 -4.50 -3.37 1.67
CA MET A 38 -3.53 -3.19 2.75
C MET A 38 -2.45 -2.23 2.27
N THR A 39 -2.29 -1.12 2.99
CA THR A 39 -1.28 -0.10 2.67
C THR A 39 -0.28 -0.03 3.82
N HIS A 40 1.01 -0.11 3.49
CA HIS A 40 2.10 0.01 4.45
C HIS A 40 3.21 0.89 3.88
N ALA A 41 3.61 1.91 4.63
CA ALA A 41 4.75 2.74 4.28
C ALA A 41 6.03 2.06 4.76
N LEU A 42 6.87 1.61 3.83
CA LEU A 42 8.20 1.07 4.14
C LEU A 42 9.13 2.21 4.56
N GLU A 43 10.09 1.89 5.43
CA GLU A 43 11.14 2.84 5.84
C GLU A 43 11.97 3.31 4.64
N TRP A 44 12.31 2.37 3.75
CA TRP A 44 13.03 2.62 2.52
C TRP A 44 12.29 2.00 1.33
N PRO A 45 12.33 2.63 0.15
CA PRO A 45 11.69 2.09 -1.04
C PRO A 45 12.30 0.74 -1.40
N SER A 46 11.46 -0.18 -1.88
CA SER A 46 11.91 -1.47 -2.40
C SER A 46 11.85 -1.46 -3.93
N LEU A 47 12.94 -1.89 -4.57
CA LEU A 47 13.00 -2.09 -6.03
C LEU A 47 12.56 -3.50 -6.46
N THR A 48 12.19 -4.35 -5.50
CA THR A 48 11.72 -5.72 -5.76
C THR A 48 10.56 -6.09 -4.83
N ALA A 49 9.63 -6.91 -5.31
CA ALA A 49 8.58 -7.48 -4.50
C ALA A 49 8.24 -8.87 -5.04
N GLN A 50 8.44 -9.90 -4.22
CA GLN A 50 8.19 -11.28 -4.62
C GLN A 50 7.56 -12.08 -3.49
N TRP A 51 6.41 -12.71 -3.77
CA TRP A 51 5.80 -13.66 -2.85
C TRP A 51 6.67 -14.90 -2.70
N LEU A 52 6.87 -15.33 -1.46
CA LEU A 52 7.34 -16.67 -1.18
C LEU A 52 6.16 -17.66 -1.31
N PRO A 53 6.43 -18.88 -1.81
CA PRO A 53 5.37 -19.85 -2.09
C PRO A 53 4.77 -20.47 -0.83
N ASP A 54 5.45 -20.36 0.31
CA ASP A 54 4.98 -20.94 1.55
C ASP A 54 3.91 -20.07 2.22
N VAL A 55 2.84 -20.74 2.64
CA VAL A 55 1.73 -20.14 3.37
C VAL A 55 1.51 -20.96 4.63
N THR A 56 1.53 -20.29 5.78
CA THR A 56 1.27 -20.93 7.08
C THR A 56 -0.15 -20.58 7.52
N ARG A 57 -0.97 -21.60 7.81
CA ARG A 57 -2.33 -21.43 8.34
C ARG A 57 -2.37 -21.95 9.78
N PRO A 58 -2.31 -21.08 10.79
CA PRO A 58 -2.36 -21.52 12.18
C PRO A 58 -3.74 -22.12 12.51
N ASP A 59 -3.76 -23.26 13.21
CA ASP A 59 -5.02 -23.92 13.59
C ASP A 59 -5.91 -23.00 14.44
N GLY A 60 -7.19 -22.91 14.04
CA GLY A 60 -8.20 -22.12 14.75
C GLY A 60 -8.10 -20.60 14.53
N LYS A 61 -7.29 -20.12 13.57
CA LYS A 61 -7.24 -18.71 13.19
C LYS A 61 -7.95 -18.44 11.86
N ASP A 62 -8.46 -17.23 11.74
CA ASP A 62 -9.18 -16.68 10.59
C ASP A 62 -8.27 -16.04 9.53
N HIS A 63 -6.95 -16.19 9.66
CA HIS A 63 -5.97 -15.65 8.73
C HIS A 63 -4.89 -16.66 8.35
N SER A 64 -4.29 -16.45 7.18
CA SER A 64 -3.07 -17.09 6.73
C SER A 64 -1.88 -16.13 6.83
N ILE A 65 -0.71 -16.69 7.12
CA ILE A 65 0.56 -15.95 7.12
C ILE A 65 1.24 -16.22 5.79
N HIS A 66 1.42 -15.15 5.02
CA HIS A 66 2.18 -15.14 3.78
C HIS A 66 3.49 -14.39 3.98
N ARG A 67 4.49 -14.65 3.14
CA ARG A 67 5.76 -13.95 3.19
C ARG A 67 6.11 -13.29 1.86
N LEU A 68 6.71 -12.11 1.93
CA LEU A 68 7.12 -11.31 0.78
C LEU A 68 8.60 -10.95 0.92
N ILE A 69 9.37 -11.20 -0.14
CA ILE A 69 10.74 -10.71 -0.27
C ILE A 69 10.69 -9.28 -0.78
N LEU A 70 11.37 -8.39 -0.07
CA LEU A 70 11.59 -6.99 -0.42
C LEU A 70 13.09 -6.68 -0.29
N GLY A 71 13.54 -5.59 -0.91
CA GLY A 71 14.85 -5.02 -0.69
C GLY A 71 14.73 -3.61 -0.14
N THR A 72 15.81 -3.05 0.38
CA THR A 72 15.91 -1.61 0.62
C THR A 72 16.69 -0.95 -0.51
N HIS A 73 16.33 0.28 -0.84
CA HIS A 73 17.11 1.15 -1.72
C HIS A 73 17.37 2.47 -0.99
N THR A 74 18.52 2.50 -0.30
CA THR A 74 19.00 3.62 0.50
C THR A 74 20.11 4.39 -0.22
N SER A 75 20.30 5.67 0.11
CA SER A 75 21.35 6.51 -0.49
C SER A 75 22.72 6.26 0.15
N ASP A 76 22.81 6.43 1.47
CA ASP A 76 24.08 6.41 2.21
C ASP A 76 24.09 5.38 3.36
N GLU A 77 23.06 4.53 3.45
CA GLU A 77 22.93 3.48 4.46
C GLU A 77 23.22 2.09 3.89
N GLN A 78 23.39 1.11 4.77
CA GLN A 78 23.55 -0.28 4.35
C GLN A 78 22.22 -0.81 3.81
N ASN A 79 22.24 -1.40 2.62
CA ASN A 79 21.07 -2.07 2.07
C ASN A 79 20.88 -3.47 2.64
N HIS A 80 19.62 -3.89 2.76
CA HIS A 80 19.18 -5.14 3.35
C HIS A 80 18.18 -5.89 2.45
N LEU A 81 18.19 -7.22 2.57
CA LEU A 81 17.13 -8.09 2.11
C LEU A 81 16.11 -8.23 3.23
N LEU A 82 14.83 -7.96 2.94
CA LEU A 82 13.74 -8.02 3.90
C LEU A 82 12.83 -9.21 3.56
N ILE A 83 12.41 -9.95 4.59
CA ILE A 83 11.32 -10.93 4.49
C ILE A 83 10.19 -10.40 5.36
N ALA A 84 9.19 -9.80 4.72
CA ALA A 84 7.99 -9.32 5.39
C ALA A 84 6.99 -10.46 5.58
N SER A 85 6.33 -10.52 6.73
CA SER A 85 5.24 -11.46 7.03
C SER A 85 3.91 -10.72 7.01
N LEU A 86 2.99 -11.16 6.17
CA LEU A 86 1.66 -10.58 6.00
C LEU A 86 0.61 -11.55 6.56
N GLN A 87 -0.32 -11.02 7.35
CA GLN A 87 -1.50 -11.76 7.79
C GLN A 87 -2.64 -11.38 6.86
N LEU A 88 -3.11 -12.34 6.06
CA LEU A 88 -4.23 -12.15 5.15
C LEU A 88 -5.46 -12.86 5.73
N PRO A 89 -6.64 -12.22 5.75
CA PRO A 89 -7.87 -12.89 6.15
C PRO A 89 -8.13 -14.07 5.22
N ASN A 90 -8.64 -15.17 5.77
CA ASN A 90 -9.13 -16.31 4.99
C ASN A 90 -10.38 -15.89 4.20
N GLU A 91 -10.67 -16.57 3.09
CA GLU A 91 -11.84 -16.26 2.24
C GLU A 91 -13.17 -16.32 3.00
N ASP A 92 -13.23 -17.10 4.09
CA ASP A 92 -14.41 -17.24 4.96
C ASP A 92 -14.51 -16.17 6.06
N ALA A 93 -13.52 -15.28 6.19
CA ALA A 93 -13.54 -14.21 7.18
C ALA A 93 -14.59 -13.17 6.77
N GLN A 94 -15.69 -13.11 7.52
CA GLN A 94 -16.76 -12.14 7.27
C GLN A 94 -16.26 -10.73 7.57
N PHE A 95 -16.38 -9.85 6.57
CA PHE A 95 -16.10 -8.43 6.72
C PHE A 95 -17.21 -7.75 7.54
N ASP A 96 -16.88 -7.26 8.73
CA ASP A 96 -17.83 -6.54 9.58
C ASP A 96 -18.00 -5.09 9.08
N ALA A 97 -19.01 -4.88 8.25
CA ALA A 97 -19.36 -3.57 7.68
C ALA A 97 -19.85 -2.55 8.72
N SER A 98 -19.98 -2.91 10.01
CA SER A 98 -20.45 -1.99 11.06
C SER A 98 -19.44 -0.91 11.45
N HIS A 99 -18.17 -1.03 11.03
CA HIS A 99 -17.11 -0.04 11.26
C HIS A 99 -17.03 1.07 10.18
N TYR A 100 -18.02 1.15 9.28
CA TYR A 100 -18.10 2.23 8.30
C TYR A 100 -18.61 3.52 8.96
N ASP A 101 -17.75 4.54 9.04
CA ASP A 101 -18.17 5.88 9.43
C ASP A 101 -18.88 6.54 8.26
N ASN A 102 -20.22 6.55 8.35
CA ASN A 102 -21.10 7.09 7.32
C ASN A 102 -21.00 8.62 7.17
N GLU A 103 -20.47 9.34 8.18
CA GLU A 103 -20.25 10.79 8.12
C GLU A 103 -18.94 11.15 7.41
N LYS A 104 -17.92 10.29 7.51
CA LYS A 104 -16.63 10.49 6.83
C LYS A 104 -16.49 9.74 5.50
N GLY A 105 -17.33 8.72 5.27
CA GLY A 105 -17.19 7.82 4.12
C GLY A 105 -15.91 7.01 4.18
N GLU A 106 -15.45 6.67 5.39
CA GLU A 106 -14.19 5.96 5.63
C GLU A 106 -14.44 4.74 6.53
N PHE A 107 -13.61 3.71 6.37
CA PHE A 107 -13.47 2.63 7.34
C PHE A 107 -12.31 2.98 8.27
N GLY A 108 -12.60 3.19 9.56
CA GLY A 108 -11.62 3.55 10.59
C GLY A 108 -11.70 4.99 11.08
#